data_AF-A0A6L7WAD6-F1
#
_entry.id   AF-A0A6L7WAD6-F1
#
_cell.length_a   1.000
_cell.length_b   1.000
_cell.length_c   1.000
_cell.angle_alpha   90.00
_cell.angle_beta   90.00
_cell.angle_gamma   90.00
#
_symmetry.space_group_name_H-M   'P 1'
#
loop_
_entity.id
_entity.type
_entity.pdbx_description
1 polymer ?
#
loop_
_entity_poly.entity_id
_entity_poly.type
_entity_poly.pdbx_seq_one_letter_code
_entity_poly.pdbx_strand_id
1 'polypeptide(L)'
;MGRSKSKQTWTVAEAKARLSEILRLAEQEGPQHIGTRKSFVVVPADAWYAKTPPRKPMGQWLVDNMPRGINLEIPSRHEPEREIPFISEEDK
;
A
#
# COMPACT_ATOMS: atom_id res chain seq x y z
N MET A 1 7.51 12.15 19.75
CA MET A 1 8.04 10.86 19.25
C MET A 1 7.58 9.75 20.19
N GLY A 2 6.42 9.15 19.94
CA GLY A 2 5.84 8.14 20.83
C GLY A 2 6.68 6.86 20.78
N ARG A 3 7.20 6.41 21.93
CA ARG A 3 7.88 5.12 22.04
C ARG A 3 6.86 4.04 21.66
N SER A 4 7.06 3.41 20.50
CA SER A 4 6.41 2.17 20.14
C SER A 4 6.59 1.19 21.30
N LYS A 5 5.50 0.83 21.99
CA LYS A 5 5.50 -0.32 22.92
C LYS A 5 6.19 -1.45 22.16
N SER A 6 7.26 -2.01 22.73
CA SER A 6 7.97 -3.15 22.14
C SER A 6 6.93 -4.22 21.82
N LYS A 7 6.59 -4.37 20.54
CA LYS A 7 5.59 -5.34 20.09
C LYS A 7 6.12 -6.71 20.46
N GLN A 8 5.50 -7.32 21.46
CA GLN A 8 5.80 -8.68 21.89
C GLN A 8 5.74 -9.57 20.64
N THR A 9 6.88 -10.13 20.27
CA THR A 9 7.03 -10.94 19.06
C THR A 9 7.08 -12.39 19.50
N TRP A 10 6.03 -13.14 19.16
CA TRP A 10 5.87 -14.54 19.49
C TRP A 10 6.79 -15.39 18.62
N THR A 11 7.47 -16.38 19.17
CA THR A 11 8.06 -17.44 18.36
C THR A 11 6.96 -18.29 17.72
N VAL A 12 7.27 -19.02 16.65
CA VAL A 12 6.30 -19.92 16.00
C VAL A 12 5.82 -21.01 16.97
N ALA A 13 6.71 -21.50 17.83
CA ALA A 13 6.39 -22.52 18.83
C ALA A 13 5.41 -21.99 19.88
N GLU A 14 5.66 -20.80 20.43
CA GLU A 14 4.75 -20.15 21.39
C GLU A 14 3.40 -19.85 20.74
N ALA A 15 3.39 -19.38 19.50
CA ALA A 15 2.16 -19.08 18.79
C ALA A 15 1.30 -20.32 18.56
N LYS A 16 1.91 -21.47 18.26
CA LYS A 16 1.20 -22.74 18.13
C LYS A 16 0.58 -23.18 19.46
N ALA A 17 1.30 -23.01 20.57
CA ALA A 17 0.84 -23.40 21.91
C ALA A 17 -0.23 -22.45 22.48
N ARG A 18 -0.21 -21.16 22.10
CA ARG A 18 -1.02 -20.10 22.69
C ARG A 18 -1.87 -19.34 21.65
N LEU A 19 -2.28 -20.02 20.57
CA LEU A 19 -2.98 -19.37 19.46
C LEU A 19 -4.25 -18.64 19.90
N SER A 20 -5.05 -19.24 20.78
CA SER A 20 -6.28 -18.62 21.30
C SER A 20 -6.01 -17.30 22.03
N GLU A 21 -4.90 -17.22 22.76
CA GLU A 21 -4.51 -15.99 23.44
C GLU A 21 -4.05 -14.93 22.44
N ILE A 22 -3.27 -15.31 21.43
CA ILE A 22 -2.85 -14.40 20.37
C ILE A 22 -4.05 -13.80 19.64
N LEU A 23 -5.09 -14.61 19.34
CA LEU A 23 -6.32 -14.11 18.72
C LEU A 23 -7.04 -13.10 19.62
N ARG A 24 -7.17 -13.38 20.91
CA ARG A 24 -7.76 -12.46 21.89
C ARG A 24 -6.97 -11.14 21.99
N LEU A 25 -5.65 -11.22 22.04
CA LEU A 25 -4.78 -10.04 22.07
C LEU A 25 -4.82 -9.27 20.74
N ALA A 26 -4.97 -9.95 19.62
CA ALA A 26 -5.15 -9.32 18.31
C ALA A 26 -6.42 -8.46 18.24
N GLU A 27 -7.49 -8.92 18.89
CA GLU A 27 -8.77 -8.21 19.00
C GLU A 27 -8.71 -7.03 20.00
N GLN A 28 -8.10 -7.24 21.18
CA GLN A 28 -8.15 -6.27 22.28
C GLN A 28 -7.02 -5.24 22.25
N GLU A 29 -5.80 -5.68 21.92
CA GLU A 29 -4.58 -4.87 21.98
C GLU A 29 -4.03 -4.51 20.59
N GLY A 30 -4.58 -5.12 19.55
CA GLY A 30 -4.20 -4.88 18.16
C GLY A 30 -3.15 -5.86 17.62
N PRO A 31 -2.50 -5.55 16.48
CA PRO A 31 -1.78 -6.55 15.67
C PRO A 31 -0.64 -7.26 16.40
N GLN A 32 -0.68 -8.60 16.39
CA GLN A 32 0.31 -9.47 17.03
C GLN A 32 1.33 -9.99 16.02
N HIS A 33 2.61 -10.09 16.40
CA HIS A 33 3.68 -10.51 15.49
C HIS A 33 4.18 -11.91 15.83
N ILE A 34 4.32 -12.78 14.83
CA ILE A 34 4.82 -14.14 14.96
C ILE A 34 6.08 -14.31 14.10
N GLY A 35 7.15 -14.85 14.67
CA GLY A 35 8.39 -15.18 14.00
C GLY A 35 9.46 -14.11 14.17
N THR A 36 10.66 -14.56 14.60
CA THR A 36 11.82 -13.70 14.89
C THR A 36 12.63 -13.36 13.64
N ARG A 37 12.70 -14.27 12.65
CA ARG A 37 13.45 -14.08 11.40
C ARG A 37 12.57 -13.68 10.20
N LYS A 38 11.41 -14.32 10.06
CA LYS A 38 10.33 -13.91 9.14
C LYS A 38 9.12 -13.58 10.00
N SER A 39 8.76 -12.30 10.04
CA SER A 39 7.64 -11.82 10.86
C SER A 39 6.35 -11.91 10.06
N PHE A 40 5.37 -12.59 10.63
CA PHE A 40 3.98 -12.61 10.19
C PHE A 40 3.14 -11.84 11.19
N VAL A 41 1.99 -11.32 10.75
CA VAL A 41 1.12 -10.51 11.59
C VAL A 41 -0.26 -11.14 11.65
N VAL A 42 -0.81 -11.26 12.86
CA VAL A 42 -2.19 -11.68 13.11
C VAL A 42 -3.01 -10.45 13.42
N VAL A 43 -4.10 -10.28 12.67
CA VAL A 43 -5.10 -9.22 12.84
C VAL A 43 -6.51 -9.80 12.72
N PRO A 44 -7.51 -9.18 13.36
CA PRO A 44 -8.91 -9.46 13.07
C PRO A 44 -9.21 -9.31 11.56
N ALA A 45 -10.05 -10.19 11.03
CA ALA A 45 -10.33 -10.26 9.60
C ALA A 45 -11.03 -9.00 9.08
N ASP A 46 -11.99 -8.47 9.84
CA ASP A 46 -12.68 -7.22 9.58
C ASP A 46 -11.70 -6.03 9.50
N ALA A 47 -10.73 -5.96 10.41
CA ALA A 47 -9.68 -4.94 10.39
C ALA A 47 -8.80 -5.05 9.14
N TRP A 48 -8.53 -6.27 8.67
CA TRP A 48 -7.81 -6.50 7.42
C TRP A 48 -8.62 -6.02 6.21
N TYR A 49 -9.89 -6.44 6.09
CA TYR A 49 -10.75 -6.06 4.97
C TYR A 49 -11.04 -4.56 4.91
N ALA A 50 -11.24 -3.91 6.06
CA ALA A 50 -11.44 -2.47 6.14
C ALA A 50 -10.22 -1.67 5.62
N LYS A 51 -9.00 -2.17 5.85
CA LYS A 51 -7.75 -1.51 5.45
C LYS A 51 -7.19 -1.97 4.11
N THR A 52 -7.71 -3.07 3.57
CA THR A 52 -7.27 -3.64 2.29
C THR A 52 -8.43 -3.55 1.30
N PRO A 53 -8.77 -2.34 0.84
CA PRO A 53 -9.83 -2.18 -0.16
C PRO A 53 -9.46 -3.01 -1.40
N PRO A 54 -10.45 -3.56 -2.11
CA PRO A 54 -10.23 -4.26 -3.36
C PRO A 54 -9.35 -3.41 -4.28
N ARG A 55 -8.36 -4.03 -4.92
CA ARG A 55 -7.47 -3.35 -5.86
C ARG A 55 -8.33 -2.72 -6.97
N LYS A 56 -8.56 -1.42 -6.89
CA LYS A 56 -9.29 -0.70 -7.93
C LYS A 56 -8.43 -0.67 -9.20
N PRO A 57 -8.96 -1.04 -10.38
CA PRO A 57 -8.23 -0.86 -11.62
C PRO A 57 -7.79 0.60 -11.75
N MET A 58 -6.54 0.83 -12.14
CA MET A 58 -5.98 2.18 -12.20
C MET A 58 -6.82 3.11 -13.09
N GLY A 59 -7.35 2.61 -14.20
CA GLY A 59 -8.27 3.38 -15.07
C GLY A 59 -9.52 3.86 -14.33
N GLN A 60 -10.17 3.00 -13.55
CA GLN A 60 -11.34 3.39 -12.74
C GLN A 60 -10.94 4.39 -11.65
N TRP A 61 -9.77 4.23 -11.04
CA TRP A 61 -9.28 5.21 -10.07
C TRP A 61 -9.07 6.59 -10.71
N LEU A 62 -8.48 6.65 -11.92
CA LEU A 62 -8.27 7.91 -12.65
C LEU A 62 -9.59 8.61 -12.97
N VAL A 63 -10.59 7.89 -13.47
CA VAL A 63 -11.91 8.49 -13.76
C VAL A 63 -12.55 9.14 -12.53
N ASP A 64 -12.37 8.51 -11.36
CA ASP A 64 -13.01 8.94 -10.11
C ASP A 64 -12.22 9.99 -9.34
N ASN A 65 -10.89 10.07 -9.51
CA ASN A 65 -10.00 10.91 -8.69
C ASN A 65 -9.20 11.94 -9.49
N MET A 66 -9.13 11.84 -10.83
CA MET A 66 -8.37 12.79 -11.62
C MET A 66 -9.03 14.17 -11.56
N PRO A 67 -8.26 15.24 -11.28
CA PRO A 67 -8.78 16.60 -11.27
C PRO A 67 -9.42 16.94 -12.63
N ARG A 68 -10.69 17.35 -12.62
CA ARG A 68 -11.39 17.84 -13.82
C ARG A 68 -11.35 19.35 -13.83
N GLY A 69 -11.29 19.94 -15.03
CA GLY A 69 -11.36 21.39 -15.18
C GLY A 69 -10.11 22.15 -14.75
N ILE A 70 -8.95 21.47 -14.70
CA ILE A 70 -7.68 22.18 -14.61
C ILE A 70 -7.51 23.05 -15.87
N ASN A 71 -7.25 24.34 -15.68
CA ASN A 71 -6.92 25.24 -16.78
C ASN A 71 -5.46 24.99 -17.16
N LEU A 72 -5.21 23.89 -17.86
CA LEU A 72 -3.90 23.61 -18.43
C LEU A 72 -3.73 24.53 -19.63
N GLU A 73 -2.69 25.35 -19.65
CA GLU A 73 -2.31 26.08 -20.84
C GLU A 73 -1.91 25.06 -21.92
N ILE A 74 -2.74 24.94 -22.95
CA ILE A 74 -2.49 24.03 -24.06
C ILE A 74 -1.57 24.77 -25.04
N PRO A 75 -0.37 24.23 -25.35
CA PRO A 75 0.52 24.86 -26.32
C PRO A 75 -0.15 24.94 -27.70
N SER A 76 0.28 25.92 -28.49
CA SER A 76 -0.28 26.11 -29.84
C SER A 76 0.04 24.91 -30.72
N ARG A 77 -0.92 24.47 -31.55
CA ARG A 77 -0.69 23.43 -32.57
C ARG A 77 0.34 23.85 -33.64
N HIS A 78 0.67 25.13 -33.73
CA HIS A 78 1.66 25.66 -34.67
C HIS A 78 3.08 25.76 -34.07
N GLU A 79 3.25 25.43 -32.79
CA GLU A 79 4.60 25.30 -32.22
C GLU A 79 5.33 24.11 -32.83
N PRO A 80 6.67 24.20 -32.99
CA PRO A 80 7.47 23.10 -33.50
C PRO A 80 7.35 21.87 -32.58
N GLU A 81 7.45 20.68 -33.16
CA GLU A 81 7.42 19.44 -32.41
C GLU A 81 8.51 19.43 -31.33
N ARG A 82 8.14 18.95 -30.13
CA ARG A 82 9.12 18.75 -29.06
C ARG A 82 10.12 17.69 -29.48
N GLU A 83 11.40 17.93 -29.20
CA GLU A 83 12.45 16.95 -29.43
C GLU A 83 12.10 15.63 -28.74
N ILE A 84 12.18 14.54 -29.50
CA ILE A 84 11.96 13.20 -28.98
C ILE A 84 13.30 12.72 -28.42
N PRO A 85 13.45 12.51 -27.09
CA PRO A 85 14.75 12.28 -26.47
C PRO A 85 15.44 10.95 -26.86
N PHE A 86 14.79 10.14 -27.68
CA PHE A 86 15.14 8.75 -27.93
C PHE A 86 15.22 8.40 -29.43
N ILE A 87 15.11 9.38 -30.33
CA ILE A 87 15.31 9.17 -31.76
C ILE A 87 16.75 9.59 -32.11
N SER A 88 17.50 8.70 -32.76
CA SER A 88 18.79 9.00 -33.36
C SER A 88 18.61 9.95 -34.55
N GLU A 89 19.52 10.91 -34.71
CA GLU A 89 19.53 11.87 -35.85
C GLU A 89 19.55 11.19 -37.24
N GLU A 90 19.81 9.88 -37.29
CA GLU A 90 19.80 9.06 -38.51
C GLU A 90 18.38 8.65 -38.97
N ASP A 91 17.35 8.75 -38.11
CA ASP A 91 15.97 8.32 -38.38
C ASP A 91 14.97 9.49 -38.61
N LYS A 92 15.47 10.72 -38.77
CA LYS A 92 14.66 11.96 -38.90
C LYS A 92 14.41 12.39 -40.34
#